data_AF-A0A8T5KBG7-F1
#
_entry.id   AF-A0A8T5KBG7-F1
#
_cell.length_a   1.000
_cell.length_b   1.000
_cell.length_c   1.000
_cell.angle_alpha   90.00
_cell.angle_beta   90.00
_cell.angle_gamma   90.00
#
_symmetry.space_group_name_H-M   'P 1'
#
loop_
_entity.id
_entity.type
_entity.pdbx_description
1 polymer ?
#
loop_
_entity_poly.entity_id
_entity_poly.type
_entity_poly.pdbx_seq_one_letter_code
_entity_poly.pdbx_strand_id
1 'polypeptide(L)'
;MNIPPSDKFTPVDLSACFNSDRIDLDDKLKLLRSGDDYFGDQAFQGVPFALGSAGQTNVVLLDKDEITLQVNQKATYVLFLHIVEQHAPRSLDGLPDFGGDGFEPGDAVSDYILEYDGGTRSITPILRRFAIQQSRVGPSPFAAVPNFKHTLGGNYWGTASGR
;
A
#
# COMPACT_ATOMS: atom_id res chain seq x y z
N MET A 1 17.12 -3.95 12.93
CA MET A 1 17.83 -2.67 13.16
C MET A 1 16.78 -1.69 13.66
N ASN A 2 16.91 -1.18 14.89
CA ASN A 2 15.92 -0.28 15.48
C ASN A 2 16.31 1.16 15.15
N ILE A 3 15.66 1.77 14.15
CA ILE A 3 15.91 3.15 13.74
C ILE A 3 14.91 4.03 14.50
N PRO A 4 15.36 5.04 15.25
CA PRO A 4 14.45 5.90 16.00
C PRO A 4 13.50 6.67 15.07
N PRO A 5 12.28 6.99 15.51
CA PRO A 5 11.33 7.78 14.73
C PRO A 5 11.87 9.20 14.50
N SER A 6 11.71 9.70 13.28
CA SER A 6 12.09 11.07 12.91
C SER A 6 11.02 12.08 13.34
N ASP A 7 11.48 13.23 13.84
CA ASP A 7 10.68 14.41 14.17
C ASP A 7 10.05 15.10 12.94
N LYS A 8 10.43 14.69 11.72
CA LYS A 8 9.91 15.25 10.46
C LYS A 8 8.56 14.69 10.04
N PHE A 9 8.08 13.66 10.73
CA PHE A 9 6.80 13.02 10.47
C PHE A 9 5.90 13.16 11.68
N THR A 10 4.61 13.36 11.40
CA THR A 10 3.56 13.35 12.42
C THR A 10 2.63 12.19 12.11
N PRO A 11 2.55 11.18 12.98
CA PRO A 11 1.58 10.11 12.84
C PRO A 11 0.15 10.66 12.79
N VAL A 12 -0.67 10.05 11.95
CA VAL A 12 -2.11 10.32 11.90
C VAL A 12 -2.83 9.16 12.57
N ASP A 13 -3.65 9.46 13.57
CA ASP A 13 -4.47 8.46 14.23
C ASP A 13 -5.65 8.07 13.32
N LEU A 14 -5.78 6.77 13.06
CA LEU A 14 -6.84 6.17 12.26
C LEU A 14 -7.88 5.45 13.10
N SER A 15 -7.80 5.53 14.44
CA SER A 15 -8.66 4.80 15.37
C SER A 15 -10.16 4.96 15.08
N ALA A 16 -10.59 6.16 14.68
CA ALA A 16 -11.98 6.46 14.32
C ALA A 16 -12.45 5.77 13.02
N CYS A 17 -11.53 5.26 12.20
CA CYS A 17 -11.81 4.61 10.93
C CYS A 17 -11.60 3.09 10.97
N PHE A 18 -11.09 2.52 12.07
CA PHE A 18 -10.89 1.08 12.17
C PHE A 18 -12.23 0.34 12.07
N ASN A 19 -12.28 -0.66 11.20
CA ASN A 19 -13.50 -1.40 10.87
C ASN A 19 -13.30 -2.92 10.88
N SER A 20 -12.10 -3.40 11.22
CA SER A 20 -11.78 -4.83 11.33
C SER A 20 -10.68 -5.06 12.36
N ASP A 21 -10.68 -6.25 12.97
CA ASP A 21 -9.54 -6.75 13.72
C ASP A 21 -8.64 -7.55 12.78
N ARG A 22 -7.34 -7.26 12.81
CA ARG A 22 -6.34 -7.90 11.97
C ARG A 22 -6.30 -9.42 12.11
N ILE A 23 -6.64 -9.96 13.28
CA ILE A 23 -6.58 -11.42 13.52
C ILE A 23 -7.67 -12.17 12.75
N ASP A 24 -8.78 -11.47 12.47
CA ASP A 24 -9.97 -12.01 11.81
C ASP A 24 -9.92 -11.83 10.28
N LEU A 25 -8.86 -11.18 9.76
CA LEU A 25 -8.67 -11.03 8.31
C LEU A 25 -8.42 -12.38 7.63
N ASP A 26 -8.77 -12.44 6.34
CA ASP A 26 -8.38 -13.55 5.45
C ASP A 26 -6.85 -13.72 5.48
N ASP A 27 -6.38 -14.97 5.45
CA ASP A 27 -4.95 -15.30 5.46
C ASP A 27 -4.17 -14.62 4.32
N LYS A 28 -4.83 -14.28 3.22
CA LYS A 28 -4.24 -13.51 2.10
C LYS A 28 -3.88 -12.07 2.48
N LEU A 29 -4.48 -11.52 3.53
CA LEU A 29 -4.22 -10.17 4.04
C LEU A 29 -3.31 -10.18 5.29
N LYS A 30 -2.95 -11.36 5.79
CA LYS A 30 -2.02 -11.51 6.91
C LYS A 30 -0.58 -11.37 6.45
N LEU A 31 0.27 -10.85 7.32
CA LEU A 31 1.69 -10.73 7.01
C LEU A 31 2.33 -12.11 7.05
N LEU A 32 2.98 -12.52 5.95
CA LEU A 32 3.70 -13.81 5.84
C LEU A 32 4.84 -14.02 6.86
N ARG A 33 5.19 -13.00 7.63
CA ARG A 33 6.22 -13.00 8.69
C ARG A 33 5.66 -12.29 9.91
N SER A 34 6.33 -12.44 11.07
CA SER A 34 5.99 -11.99 12.44
C SER A 34 5.60 -10.51 12.67
N GLY A 35 5.09 -9.79 11.68
CA GLY A 35 4.56 -8.45 11.81
C GLY A 35 3.10 -8.38 12.25
N ASP A 36 2.44 -9.53 12.41
CA ASP A 36 1.12 -9.62 13.04
C ASP A 36 1.13 -9.21 14.52
N ASP A 37 2.32 -9.14 15.12
CA ASP A 37 2.53 -8.69 16.49
C ASP A 37 2.81 -7.17 16.61
N TYR A 38 2.79 -6.41 15.51
CA TYR A 38 3.01 -4.96 15.55
C TYR A 38 1.75 -4.21 15.95
N PHE A 39 1.73 -3.63 17.15
CA PHE A 39 0.63 -2.83 17.67
C PHE A 39 1.15 -1.52 18.28
N GLY A 40 0.26 -0.53 18.41
CA GLY A 40 0.58 0.78 19.00
C GLY A 40 1.63 1.56 18.19
N ASP A 41 2.43 2.36 18.87
CA ASP A 41 3.44 3.21 18.23
C ASP A 41 4.59 2.37 17.67
N GLN A 42 4.75 2.42 16.35
CA GLN A 42 5.80 1.69 15.62
C GLN A 42 6.59 2.63 14.72
N ALA A 43 7.84 2.28 14.45
CA ALA A 43 8.68 2.99 13.50
C ALA A 43 9.20 2.02 12.43
N PHE A 44 8.89 2.32 11.17
CA PHE A 44 9.39 1.59 10.01
C PHE A 44 10.38 2.48 9.26
N GLN A 45 11.66 2.08 9.25
CA GLN A 45 12.74 2.86 8.63
C GLN A 45 12.82 4.32 9.13
N GLY A 46 12.48 4.55 10.41
CA GLY A 46 12.46 5.89 11.01
C GLY A 46 11.19 6.70 10.75
N VAL A 47 10.21 6.16 10.03
CA VAL A 47 8.88 6.76 9.87
C VAL A 47 7.94 6.24 10.97
N PRO A 48 7.39 7.12 11.82
CA PRO A 48 6.47 6.72 12.89
C PRO A 48 5.05 6.47 12.37
N PHE A 49 4.41 5.43 12.90
CA PHE A 49 3.00 5.08 12.65
C PHE A 49 2.31 4.77 13.98
N ALA A 50 1.07 5.23 14.13
CA ALA A 50 0.19 4.86 15.23
C ALA A 50 -0.68 3.69 14.76
N LEU A 51 -0.29 2.46 15.12
CA LEU A 51 -1.08 1.26 14.81
C LEU A 51 -2.14 1.02 15.89
N GLY A 52 -3.21 0.31 15.53
CA GLY A 52 -4.22 -0.08 16.52
C GLY A 52 -3.68 -1.03 17.58
N SER A 53 -4.46 -1.24 18.64
CA SER A 53 -4.11 -2.16 19.73
C SER A 53 -4.66 -3.57 19.47
N ALA A 54 -4.06 -4.58 20.09
CA ALA A 54 -4.54 -5.95 20.01
C ALA A 54 -5.91 -6.13 20.70
N GLY A 55 -6.71 -7.10 20.22
CA GLY A 55 -7.98 -7.51 20.83
C GLY A 55 -9.16 -6.57 20.58
N GLN A 56 -9.07 -5.73 19.55
CA GLN A 56 -10.11 -4.81 19.10
C GLN A 56 -9.94 -4.52 17.61
N THR A 57 -10.92 -3.87 17.00
CA THR A 57 -10.77 -3.32 15.64
C THR A 57 -9.57 -2.38 15.58
N ASN A 58 -8.58 -2.73 14.77
CA ASN A 58 -7.23 -2.15 14.81
C ASN A 58 -6.62 -1.87 13.43
N VAL A 59 -7.39 -2.12 12.38
CA VAL A 59 -7.02 -1.87 10.99
C VAL A 59 -8.20 -1.29 10.22
N VAL A 60 -7.88 -0.61 9.12
CA VAL A 60 -8.86 -0.20 8.09
C VAL A 60 -8.80 -1.23 6.98
N LEU A 61 -9.84 -2.05 6.86
CA LEU A 61 -10.07 -2.93 5.73
C LEU A 61 -10.80 -2.13 4.64
N LEU A 62 -10.19 -2.06 3.45
CA LEU A 62 -10.76 -1.40 2.28
C LEU A 62 -11.56 -2.41 1.45
N ASP A 63 -12.77 -2.73 1.90
CA ASP A 63 -13.71 -3.62 1.18
C ASP A 63 -14.87 -2.80 0.57
N LYS A 64 -14.51 -2.01 -0.47
CA LYS A 64 -15.39 -1.23 -1.37
C LYS A 64 -16.04 0.04 -0.80
N ASP A 65 -16.25 0.13 0.50
CA ASP A 65 -16.77 1.38 1.09
C ASP A 65 -15.70 2.47 1.15
N GLU A 66 -16.09 3.70 0.81
CA GLU A 66 -15.21 4.86 0.92
C GLU A 66 -14.94 5.16 2.40
N ILE A 67 -13.66 5.31 2.74
CA ILE A 67 -13.22 5.72 4.08
C ILE A 67 -12.67 7.14 3.99
N THR A 68 -13.37 8.09 4.61
CA THR A 68 -12.96 9.48 4.68
C THR A 68 -12.29 9.77 6.02
N LEU A 69 -11.08 10.33 5.98
CA LEU A 69 -10.35 10.79 7.16
C LEU A 69 -10.10 12.29 7.06
N GLN A 70 -10.45 13.03 8.12
CA GLN A 70 -10.14 14.45 8.21
C GLN A 70 -8.72 14.67 8.74
N VAL A 71 -7.83 15.20 7.89
CA VAL A 71 -6.45 15.51 8.26
C VAL A 71 -6.26 17.02 8.28
N ASN A 72 -6.35 17.61 9.47
CA ASN A 72 -6.22 19.05 9.69
C ASN A 72 -4.74 19.48 9.80
N GLN A 73 -3.91 19.08 8.82
CA GLN A 73 -2.46 19.33 8.84
C GLN A 73 -1.94 19.78 7.48
N LYS A 74 -0.81 20.49 7.49
CA LYS A 74 -0.05 20.81 6.27
C LYS A 74 1.09 19.81 6.12
N ALA A 75 1.17 19.15 4.97
CA ALA A 75 2.22 18.17 4.69
C ALA A 75 2.72 18.33 3.25
N THR A 76 3.99 17.99 3.02
CA THR A 76 4.54 17.83 1.66
C THR A 76 4.28 16.43 1.11
N TYR A 77 4.20 15.44 2.00
CA TYR A 77 3.95 14.04 1.68
C TYR A 77 2.97 13.44 2.69
N VAL A 78 2.11 12.55 2.22
CA VAL A 78 1.30 11.68 3.06
C VAL A 78 1.77 10.24 2.80
N LEU A 79 2.06 9.51 3.87
CA LEU A 79 2.56 8.14 3.80
C LEU A 79 1.52 7.21 4.42
N PHE A 80 1.24 6.11 3.71
CA PHE A 80 0.33 5.08 4.17
C PHE A 80 1.07 3.75 4.34
N LEU A 81 0.81 3.07 5.45
CA LEU A 81 1.16 1.66 5.61
C LEU A 81 -0.03 0.84 5.10
N HIS A 82 0.13 0.19 3.94
CA HIS A 82 -0.95 -0.50 3.23
C HIS A 82 -0.50 -1.92 2.89
N ILE A 83 -1.30 -2.91 3.32
CA ILE A 83 -1.14 -4.32 2.95
C ILE A 83 -2.16 -4.65 1.86
N VAL A 84 -1.70 -5.28 0.79
CA VAL A 84 -2.53 -5.71 -0.33
C VAL A 84 -2.69 -7.22 -0.26
N GLU A 85 -3.89 -7.74 -0.61
CA GLU A 85 -4.14 -9.17 -0.63
C GLU A 85 -3.11 -9.93 -1.49
N GLN A 86 -2.66 -11.07 -0.97
CA GLN A 86 -1.83 -12.02 -1.67
C GLN A 86 -2.69 -12.97 -2.52
N HIS A 87 -2.36 -13.10 -3.81
CA HIS A 87 -2.96 -14.12 -4.66
C HIS A 87 -2.13 -15.40 -4.63
N ALA A 88 -2.80 -16.53 -4.84
CA ALA A 88 -2.10 -17.79 -5.04
C ALA A 88 -1.35 -17.74 -6.39
N PRO A 89 -0.13 -18.31 -6.47
CA PRO A 89 0.59 -18.46 -7.72
C PRO A 89 -0.30 -19.06 -8.81
N ARG A 90 -0.32 -18.46 -9.99
CA ARG A 90 -1.07 -19.02 -11.12
C ARG A 90 -0.25 -20.17 -11.68
N SER A 91 -0.66 -21.41 -11.37
CA SER A 91 -0.17 -22.58 -12.09
C SER A 91 -0.76 -22.55 -13.50
N LEU A 92 0.09 -22.53 -14.52
CA LEU A 92 -0.32 -22.67 -15.92
C LEU A 92 -0.19 -24.15 -16.30
N ASP A 93 -1.31 -24.77 -16.69
CA ASP A 93 -1.34 -26.19 -17.08
C ASP A 93 -0.31 -26.49 -18.17
N GLY A 94 0.52 -27.51 -17.93
CA GLY A 94 1.55 -27.96 -18.87
C GLY A 94 2.85 -27.15 -18.87
N LEU A 95 2.98 -26.12 -18.03
CA LEU A 95 4.23 -25.41 -17.79
C LEU A 95 4.80 -25.78 -16.40
N PRO A 96 6.12 -25.88 -16.25
CA PRO A 96 6.73 -25.96 -14.92
C PRO A 96 6.33 -24.73 -14.10
N ASP A 97 6.08 -24.92 -12.81
CA ASP A 97 5.76 -23.84 -11.89
C ASP A 97 6.95 -22.87 -11.84
N PHE A 98 6.86 -21.75 -12.57
CA PHE A 98 7.89 -20.73 -12.62
C PHE A 98 7.86 -19.81 -11.39
N GLY A 99 7.09 -20.16 -10.35
CA GLY A 99 6.96 -19.32 -9.16
C GLY A 99 6.34 -17.96 -9.46
N GLY A 100 5.48 -17.91 -10.48
CA GLY A 100 4.69 -16.72 -10.77
C GLY A 100 3.70 -16.52 -9.63
N ASP A 101 3.97 -15.54 -8.77
CA ASP A 101 3.28 -15.22 -7.52
C ASP A 101 1.79 -14.85 -7.63
N GLY A 102 1.19 -15.02 -8.80
CA GLY A 102 -0.24 -14.82 -9.04
C GLY A 102 -0.65 -13.36 -9.16
N PHE A 103 0.31 -12.43 -9.22
CA PHE A 103 0.01 -11.00 -9.39
C PHE A 103 0.12 -10.62 -10.86
N GLU A 104 -0.97 -10.11 -11.46
CA GLU A 104 -0.88 -9.39 -12.73
C GLU A 104 -0.27 -8.00 -12.43
N PRO A 105 0.92 -7.69 -12.97
CA PRO A 105 1.56 -6.42 -12.68
C PRO A 105 0.76 -5.26 -13.26
N GLY A 106 0.63 -4.18 -12.48
CA GLY A 106 -0.11 -2.98 -12.89
C GLY A 106 -1.59 -2.99 -12.51
N ASP A 107 -2.11 -4.08 -11.94
CA ASP A 107 -3.50 -4.14 -11.48
C ASP A 107 -3.80 -3.07 -10.44
N ALA A 108 -4.96 -2.43 -10.58
CA ALA A 108 -5.44 -1.46 -9.61
C ALA A 108 -5.82 -2.15 -8.29
N VAL A 109 -5.37 -1.56 -7.17
CA VAL A 109 -5.64 -2.02 -5.81
C VAL A 109 -6.59 -1.06 -5.09
N SER A 110 -6.34 0.23 -5.17
CA SER A 110 -7.10 1.26 -4.46
C SER A 110 -6.84 2.64 -5.07
N ASP A 111 -7.74 3.58 -4.85
CA ASP A 111 -7.54 4.99 -5.16
C ASP A 111 -7.46 5.82 -3.88
N TYR A 112 -6.41 6.63 -3.77
CA TYR A 112 -6.23 7.55 -2.66
C TYR A 112 -6.56 8.96 -3.11
N ILE A 113 -7.56 9.55 -2.48
CA ILE A 113 -8.05 10.89 -2.81
C ILE A 113 -7.62 11.85 -1.71
N LEU A 114 -6.82 12.85 -2.07
CA LEU A 114 -6.51 14.00 -1.22
C LEU A 114 -7.39 15.16 -1.65
N GLU A 115 -8.34 15.54 -0.79
CA GLU A 115 -9.12 16.76 -0.94
C GLU A 115 -8.46 17.88 -0.13
N TYR A 116 -8.08 18.96 -0.80
CA TYR A 116 -7.48 20.14 -0.20
C TYR A 116 -8.53 21.15 0.23
N ASP A 117 -8.16 22.01 1.18
CA ASP A 117 -8.96 23.19 1.51
C ASP A 117 -9.24 24.02 0.25
N GLY A 118 -10.52 24.31 -0.02
CA GLY A 118 -10.99 24.85 -1.29
C GLY A 118 -11.52 23.83 -2.30
N GLY A 119 -11.61 22.54 -1.93
CA GLY A 119 -12.32 21.50 -2.70
C GLY A 119 -11.56 20.92 -3.89
N THR A 120 -10.29 21.30 -4.08
CA THR A 120 -9.45 20.69 -5.11
C THR A 120 -9.11 19.26 -4.70
N ARG A 121 -9.16 18.31 -5.64
CA ARG A 121 -8.87 16.90 -5.38
C ARG A 121 -7.67 16.42 -6.20
N SER A 122 -6.81 15.64 -5.56
CA SER A 122 -5.77 14.85 -6.21
C SER A 122 -6.07 13.37 -6.00
N ILE A 123 -6.07 12.59 -7.08
CA ILE A 123 -6.34 11.15 -7.04
C ILE A 123 -5.04 10.42 -7.39
N THR A 124 -4.63 9.50 -6.54
CA THR A 124 -3.44 8.67 -6.74
C THR A 124 -3.86 7.20 -6.74
N PRO A 125 -3.79 6.51 -7.90
CA PRO A 125 -4.04 5.07 -7.94
C PRO A 125 -2.88 4.31 -7.31
N ILE A 126 -3.22 3.32 -6.49
CA ILE A 126 -2.29 2.33 -5.97
C ILE A 126 -2.42 1.11 -6.86
N LEU A 127 -1.31 0.76 -7.51
CA LEU A 127 -1.23 -0.37 -8.44
C LEU A 127 -0.32 -1.45 -7.87
N ARG A 128 -0.60 -2.72 -8.21
CA ARG A 128 0.34 -3.83 -8.01
C ARG A 128 1.59 -3.56 -8.84
N ARG A 129 2.79 -3.69 -8.26
CA ARG A 129 4.03 -3.29 -8.93
C ARG A 129 4.47 -4.29 -10.01
N PHE A 130 5.11 -3.78 -11.06
CA PHE A 130 6.03 -4.51 -11.96
C PHE A 130 7.07 -5.34 -11.19
N ALA A 131 7.02 -6.66 -11.34
CA ALA A 131 8.05 -7.56 -10.87
C ALA A 131 9.35 -7.34 -11.69
N ILE A 132 10.32 -6.62 -11.13
CA ILE A 132 11.72 -6.98 -11.37
C ILE A 132 12.12 -7.87 -10.20
N GLN A 133 11.84 -9.16 -10.35
CA GLN A 133 12.29 -10.18 -9.41
C GLN A 133 13.78 -10.45 -9.71
N GLN A 134 14.69 -9.70 -9.09
CA GLN A 134 16.07 -10.18 -8.98
C GLN A 134 16.12 -11.14 -7.79
N SER A 135 16.40 -12.42 -8.06
CA SER A 135 16.49 -13.54 -7.11
C SER A 135 17.43 -13.32 -5.91
N ARG A 136 18.16 -12.20 -5.86
CA ARG A 136 19.12 -11.84 -4.82
C ARG A 136 18.64 -10.81 -3.79
N VAL A 137 17.52 -10.13 -3.99
CA VAL A 137 17.09 -9.04 -3.09
C VAL A 137 15.58 -9.13 -2.79
N GLY A 138 15.26 -9.82 -1.68
CA GLY A 138 14.14 -9.57 -0.75
C GLY A 138 12.68 -9.40 -1.27
N PRO A 139 11.67 -9.82 -0.48
CA PRO A 139 10.27 -9.65 -0.85
C PRO A 139 9.80 -8.24 -0.46
N SER A 140 9.91 -7.26 -1.35
CA SER A 140 9.03 -6.07 -1.41
C SER A 140 9.57 -5.04 -2.39
N PRO A 141 9.11 -5.06 -3.65
CA PRO A 141 9.42 -3.99 -4.57
C PRO A 141 8.36 -2.86 -4.45
N PHE A 142 8.77 -1.62 -4.08
CA PHE A 142 7.98 -0.35 -4.16
C PHE A 142 8.19 0.45 -5.46
N ALA A 143 7.14 1.05 -6.03
CA ALA A 143 7.24 1.84 -7.26
C ALA A 143 8.30 2.96 -7.17
N ALA A 144 9.35 2.87 -7.99
CA ALA A 144 10.20 4.00 -8.30
C ALA A 144 9.49 4.78 -9.41
N VAL A 145 8.70 5.79 -9.03
CA VAL A 145 8.24 6.77 -10.01
C VAL A 145 9.48 7.54 -10.44
N PRO A 146 9.84 7.57 -11.73
CA PRO A 146 10.96 8.40 -12.15
C PRO A 146 10.66 9.86 -11.78
N ASN A 147 11.59 10.48 -11.04
CA ASN A 147 11.55 11.89 -10.70
C ASN A 147 11.83 12.72 -11.96
N PHE A 148 10.85 12.85 -12.85
CA PHE A 148 11.01 13.66 -14.05
C PHE A 148 10.67 15.12 -13.75
N LYS A 149 11.70 15.91 -13.40
CA LYS A 149 11.73 17.31 -13.80
C LYS A 149 11.78 17.34 -15.34
N HIS A 150 10.71 17.83 -15.95
CA HIS A 150 10.59 18.30 -17.34
C HIS A 150 11.47 17.60 -18.40
N THR A 151 10.87 16.76 -19.25
CA THR A 151 10.86 16.91 -20.73
C THR A 151 9.98 15.80 -21.31
N LEU A 152 8.86 16.16 -21.94
CA LEU A 152 8.09 15.25 -22.78
C LEU A 152 8.90 14.96 -24.05
N GLY A 153 9.22 13.69 -24.27
CA GLY A 153 9.89 13.23 -25.49
C GLY A 153 9.43 11.83 -25.86
N GLY A 154 8.48 11.76 -26.81
CA GLY A 154 8.37 10.63 -27.75
C GLY A 154 7.44 9.48 -27.36
N ASN A 155 6.25 9.53 -27.99
CA ASN A 155 5.48 8.39 -28.50
C ASN A 155 4.61 7.57 -27.51
N TYR A 156 3.41 8.11 -27.27
CA TYR A 156 2.23 7.31 -26.96
C TYR A 156 1.79 6.47 -28.18
N TRP A 157 1.68 5.15 -28.00
CA TRP A 157 0.86 4.20 -28.78
C TRP A 157 0.50 3.07 -27.79
N GLY A 158 -0.73 2.63 -27.54
CA GLY A 158 -2.05 2.99 -28.01
C GLY A 158 -3.13 2.22 -27.20
N THR A 159 -4.35 2.76 -27.27
CA THR A 159 -5.70 2.14 -27.12
C THR A 159 -6.00 1.11 -26.03
N ALA A 160 -6.90 1.53 -25.12
CA ALA A 160 -7.76 0.65 -24.34
C ALA A 160 -8.95 0.16 -25.20
N SER A 161 -9.31 -1.12 -25.06
CA SER A 161 -10.65 -1.63 -25.37
C SER A 161 -10.99 -2.75 -24.39
N GLY A 162 -12.05 -2.57 -23.62
CA GLY A 162 -12.52 -3.53 -22.63
C GLY A 162 -13.31 -4.69 -23.24
N ARG A 163 -13.26 -5.82 -22.55
CA ARG A 163 -14.42 -6.59 -22.10
C ARG A 163 -14.10 -7.17 -20.73
#